data_AF-A0A3M9MI44-F1
#
_entry.id   AF-A0A3M9MI44-F1
#
_cell.length_a   1.000
_cell.length_b   1.000
_cell.length_c   1.000
_cell.angle_alpha   90.00
_cell.angle_beta   90.00
_cell.angle_gamma   90.00
#
_symmetry.space_group_name_H-M   'P 1'
#
loop_
_entity.id
_entity.type
_entity.pdbx_description
1 polymer ?
#
loop_
_entity_poly.entity_id
_entity_poly.type
_entity_poly.pdbx_seq_one_letter_code
_entity_poly.pdbx_strand_id
1 'polypeptide(L)'
;MVDWPSGYVPGVVEHHDQWRWNLPYEHYARLLEVSAALREVVAAHWQHWHRALSKVRDGGTALVVSSGGSIEPVLVFAFAAGRFAEWGSALHHLDGATLVFREDTRIDLEIRRRWSR
;
A
#
# COMPACT_ATOMS: atom_id res chain seq x y z
N MET A 1 18.62 -10.83 9.16
CA MET A 1 17.59 -9.82 9.47
C MET A 1 17.16 -9.23 8.14
N VAL A 2 15.86 -9.16 7.84
CA VAL A 2 15.38 -8.42 6.66
C VAL A 2 15.20 -6.99 7.15
N ASP A 3 15.94 -6.06 6.57
CA ASP A 3 15.74 -4.64 6.86
C ASP A 3 14.42 -4.21 6.22
N TRP A 4 13.52 -3.62 7.01
CA TRP A 4 12.18 -3.27 6.58
C TRP A 4 11.99 -1.77 6.81
N PRO A 5 11.90 -0.95 5.76
CA PRO A 5 11.77 0.49 5.92
C PRO A 5 10.44 0.85 6.61
N SER A 6 10.37 1.99 7.29
CA SER A 6 9.19 2.36 8.10
C SER A 6 7.94 2.75 7.28
N GLY A 7 8.11 2.92 5.96
CA GLY A 7 7.12 3.52 5.06
C GLY A 7 7.08 5.05 5.09
N TYR A 8 7.65 5.68 6.12
CA TYR A 8 7.71 7.14 6.26
C TYR A 8 9.03 7.67 5.72
N VAL A 9 8.95 8.78 4.98
CA VAL A 9 10.09 9.42 4.35
C VAL A 9 10.10 10.89 4.80
N PRO A 10 11.04 11.29 5.67
CA PRO A 10 11.09 12.66 6.16
C PRO A 10 11.10 13.69 5.02
N GLY A 11 10.27 14.71 5.14
CA GLY A 11 10.07 15.76 4.12
C GLY A 11 9.24 15.34 2.91
N VAL A 12 8.73 14.10 2.87
CA VAL A 12 7.90 13.59 1.77
C VAL A 12 6.57 13.03 2.28
N VAL A 13 6.63 12.11 3.25
CA VAL A 13 5.46 11.53 3.94
C VAL A 13 5.84 11.35 5.40
N GLU A 14 5.33 12.24 6.25
CA GLU A 14 5.53 12.14 7.70
C GLU A 14 4.51 11.19 8.34
N HIS A 15 4.75 10.90 9.61
CA HIS A 15 3.88 10.04 10.39
C HIS A 15 2.45 10.61 10.48
N HIS A 16 1.46 9.84 10.02
CA HIS A 16 0.03 10.17 10.01
C HIS A 16 -0.40 11.31 9.05
N ASP A 17 0.46 11.76 8.14
CA ASP A 17 0.07 12.81 7.17
C ASP A 17 -1.15 12.40 6.34
N GLN A 18 -1.29 11.11 6.02
CA GLN A 18 -2.41 10.62 5.21
C GLN A 18 -3.78 10.92 5.80
N TRP A 19 -3.90 11.02 7.13
CA TRP A 19 -5.17 11.29 7.81
C TRP A 19 -5.60 12.75 7.66
N ARG A 20 -4.69 13.61 7.22
CA ARG A 20 -4.96 15.03 6.93
C ARG A 20 -5.34 15.25 5.47
N TRP A 21 -5.18 14.26 4.60
CA TRP A 21 -5.43 14.40 3.18
C TRP A 21 -6.87 14.00 2.82
N ASN A 22 -7.54 14.84 2.04
CA ASN A 22 -8.90 14.56 1.55
C ASN A 22 -8.93 13.37 0.57
N LEU A 23 -7.89 13.25 -0.28
CA LEU A 23 -7.76 12.20 -1.30
C LEU A 23 -6.36 11.56 -1.17
N PRO A 24 -6.18 10.66 -0.18
CA PRO A 24 -4.84 10.20 0.19
C PRO A 24 -4.18 9.37 -0.91
N TYR A 25 -4.93 8.52 -1.60
CA TYR A 25 -4.38 7.68 -2.67
C TYR A 25 -3.94 8.48 -3.90
N GLU A 26 -4.67 9.54 -4.26
CA GLU A 26 -4.22 10.48 -5.31
C GLU A 26 -3.00 11.29 -4.87
N HIS A 27 -2.95 11.65 -3.58
CA HIS A 27 -1.80 12.35 -3.03
C HIS A 27 -0.54 11.46 -3.11
N TYR A 28 -0.65 10.20 -2.69
CA TYR A 28 0.44 9.23 -2.86
C TYR A 28 0.82 9.02 -4.32
N ALA A 29 -0.12 8.97 -5.26
CA ALA A 29 0.19 8.83 -6.69
C ALA A 29 1.08 9.98 -7.18
N ARG A 30 0.72 11.23 -6.83
CA ARG A 30 1.54 12.41 -7.13
C ARG A 30 2.91 12.38 -6.44
N LEU A 31 2.97 11.97 -5.17
CA LEU A 31 4.25 11.86 -4.46
C LEU A 31 5.16 10.80 -5.11
N LEU A 32 4.59 9.69 -5.59
CA LEU A 32 5.34 8.65 -6.30
C LEU A 32 5.85 9.12 -7.66
N GLU A 33 5.24 10.11 -8.31
CA GLU A 33 5.77 10.73 -9.52
C GLU A 33 7.02 11.58 -9.23
N VAL A 34 7.04 12.31 -8.11
CA VAL A 34 8.07 13.31 -7.83
C VAL A 34 9.18 12.86 -6.87
N SER A 35 8.92 11.87 -6.01
CA SER A 35 9.86 11.44 -4.96
C SER A 35 10.51 10.11 -5.28
N ALA A 36 11.81 10.14 -5.61
CA ALA A 36 12.62 8.94 -5.77
C ALA A 36 12.73 8.14 -4.46
N ALA A 37 12.91 8.83 -3.33
CA ALA A 37 13.01 8.18 -2.02
C ALA A 37 11.75 7.40 -1.67
N LEU A 38 10.56 7.95 -1.94
CA LEU A 38 9.30 7.22 -1.72
C LEU A 38 9.19 6.02 -2.65
N ARG A 39 9.58 6.16 -3.93
CA ARG A 39 9.60 5.04 -4.89
C ARG A 39 10.50 3.89 -4.44
N GLU A 40 11.68 4.19 -3.90
CA GLU A 40 12.60 3.17 -3.38
C GLU A 40 11.99 2.41 -2.19
N VAL A 41 11.39 3.14 -1.24
CA VAL A 41 10.73 2.54 -0.08
C VAL A 41 9.58 1.64 -0.50
N VAL A 42 8.66 2.11 -1.36
CA VAL A 42 7.52 1.29 -1.80
C VAL A 42 7.96 0.08 -2.62
N ALA A 43 9.01 0.22 -3.45
CA ALA A 43 9.55 -0.90 -4.22
C ALA A 43 10.12 -1.98 -3.30
N ALA A 44 10.82 -1.59 -2.22
CA ALA A 44 11.32 -2.53 -1.22
C ALA A 44 10.18 -3.28 -0.50
N HIS A 45 9.14 -2.57 -0.06
CA HIS A 45 7.95 -3.22 0.52
C HIS A 45 7.26 -4.16 -0.47
N TRP A 46 7.07 -3.73 -1.72
CA TRP A 46 6.46 -4.53 -2.77
C TRP A 46 7.22 -5.83 -3.03
N GLN A 47 8.55 -5.75 -3.11
CA GLN A 47 9.41 -6.93 -3.22
C GLN A 47 9.26 -7.88 -2.01
N HIS A 48 9.12 -7.33 -0.81
CA HIS A 48 8.88 -8.15 0.38
C HIS A 48 7.51 -8.84 0.36
N TRP A 49 6.46 -8.17 -0.12
CA TRP A 49 5.14 -8.77 -0.26
C TRP A 49 5.17 -9.91 -1.27
N HIS A 50 5.81 -9.71 -2.43
CA HIS A 50 6.02 -10.78 -3.42
C HIS A 50 6.85 -11.93 -2.87
N ARG A 51 7.90 -11.64 -2.10
CA ARG A 51 8.71 -12.69 -1.45
C ARG A 51 7.86 -13.51 -0.48
N ALA A 52 7.02 -12.88 0.33
CA ALA A 52 6.10 -13.58 1.22
C ALA A 52 5.11 -14.44 0.44
N LEU A 53 4.51 -13.88 -0.61
CA LEU A 53 3.57 -14.59 -1.49
C LEU A 53 4.21 -15.80 -2.18
N SER A 54 5.47 -15.70 -2.62
CA SER A 54 6.21 -16.80 -3.26
C SER A 54 6.43 -18.02 -2.35
N LYS A 55 6.19 -17.89 -1.05
CA LYS A 55 6.27 -18.98 -0.06
C LYS A 55 4.91 -19.58 0.27
N VAL A 56 3.84 -19.04 -0.29
CA VAL A 56 2.49 -19.53 -0.12
C VAL A 56 2.14 -20.41 -1.32
N ARG A 57 1.56 -21.58 -1.05
CA ARG A 57 1.04 -22.47 -2.11
C ARG A 57 -0.12 -21.80 -2.84
N ASP A 58 -0.38 -22.21 -4.08
CA ASP A 58 -1.55 -21.75 -4.83
C ASP A 58 -2.84 -21.96 -4.03
N GLY A 59 -3.71 -20.94 -4.06
CA GLY A 59 -4.92 -20.87 -3.25
C GLY A 59 -4.71 -20.54 -1.76
N GLY A 60 -3.47 -20.32 -1.32
CA GLY A 60 -3.17 -19.86 0.02
C GLY A 60 -3.21 -18.33 0.16
N THR A 61 -3.01 -17.84 1.38
CA THR A 61 -3.01 -16.41 1.70
C THR A 61 -1.83 -16.06 2.60
N ALA A 62 -1.17 -14.93 2.31
CA ALA A 62 -0.22 -14.28 3.22
C ALA A 62 -0.90 -13.07 3.89
N LEU A 63 -0.61 -12.85 5.18
CA LEU A 63 -1.03 -11.65 5.90
C LEU A 63 0.19 -10.76 6.16
N VAL A 64 0.11 -9.51 5.72
CA VAL A 64 1.09 -8.47 6.08
C VAL A 64 0.43 -7.54 7.09
N VAL A 65 1.08 -7.38 8.24
CA VAL A 65 0.66 -6.43 9.29
C VAL A 65 1.71 -5.31 9.35
N SER A 66 1.28 -4.08 9.08
CA SER A 66 2.17 -2.91 9.03
C SER A 66 1.39 -1.63 9.31
N SER A 67 2.07 -0.48 9.23
CA SER A 67 1.44 0.84 9.38
C SER A 67 0.73 1.27 8.09
N GLY A 68 -0.27 2.17 8.20
CA GLY A 68 -0.95 2.74 7.04
C GLY A 68 0.02 3.38 6.05
N GLY A 69 1.04 4.10 6.56
CA GLY A 69 2.08 4.75 5.74
C GLY A 69 2.99 3.77 4.99
N SER A 70 3.05 2.51 5.42
CA SER A 70 3.75 1.44 4.69
C SER A 70 2.84 0.66 3.72
N ILE A 71 1.52 0.70 3.92
CA ILE A 71 0.55 -0.08 3.12
C ILE A 71 0.03 0.75 1.96
N GLU A 72 -0.55 1.92 2.25
CA GLU A 72 -1.25 2.76 1.26
C GLU A 72 -0.40 3.14 0.05
N PRO A 73 0.86 3.64 0.18
CA PRO A 73 1.64 3.99 -0.99
C PRO A 73 2.09 2.76 -1.80
N VAL A 74 2.21 1.59 -1.17
CA VAL A 74 2.50 0.33 -1.87
C VAL A 74 1.27 -0.13 -2.67
N LEU A 75 0.06 0.04 -2.15
CA LEU A 75 -1.17 -0.19 -2.91
C LEU A 75 -1.23 0.71 -4.15
N VAL A 76 -0.93 2.00 -4.01
CA VAL A 76 -0.91 2.93 -5.15
C VAL A 76 0.16 2.52 -6.16
N PHE A 77 1.35 2.14 -5.70
CA PHE A 77 2.43 1.66 -6.55
C PHE A 77 2.06 0.39 -7.34
N ALA A 78 1.37 -0.56 -6.70
CA ALA A 78 0.92 -1.80 -7.34
C ALA A 78 -0.17 -1.58 -8.41
N PHE A 79 -0.88 -0.46 -8.37
CA PHE A 79 -2.01 -0.15 -9.26
C PHE A 79 -1.81 1.20 -9.97
N ALA A 80 -0.72 1.38 -10.70
CA ALA A 80 -0.31 2.65 -11.30
C ALA A 80 -1.37 3.38 -12.17
N ALA A 81 -2.39 2.66 -12.70
CA ALA A 81 -3.51 3.23 -13.46
C ALA A 81 -4.85 3.23 -12.69
N GLY A 82 -4.79 3.18 -11.35
CA GLY A 82 -5.97 3.11 -10.49
C GLY A 82 -6.80 4.40 -10.48
N ARG A 83 -8.12 4.26 -10.37
CA ARG A 83 -9.04 5.39 -10.10
C ARG A 83 -8.99 5.76 -8.62
N PHE A 84 -7.87 6.34 -8.18
CA PHE A 84 -7.54 6.53 -6.77
C PHE A 84 -8.53 7.40 -5.98
N ALA A 85 -9.24 8.33 -6.64
CA ALA A 85 -10.34 9.09 -6.04
C ALA A 85 -11.41 8.19 -5.42
N GLU A 86 -11.70 7.06 -6.07
CA GLU A 86 -12.76 6.14 -5.70
C GLU A 86 -12.35 5.19 -4.58
N TRP A 87 -11.07 5.18 -4.23
CA TRP A 87 -10.56 4.29 -3.19
C TRP A 87 -10.96 4.77 -1.80
N GLY A 88 -11.39 6.02 -1.64
CA GLY A 88 -11.95 6.58 -0.41
C GLY A 88 -10.89 7.19 0.52
N SER A 89 -11.20 7.21 1.83
CA SER A 89 -10.32 7.77 2.86
C SER A 89 -9.13 6.87 3.19
N ALA A 90 -8.17 7.44 3.92
CA ALA A 90 -7.01 6.73 4.44
C ALA A 90 -7.43 5.55 5.35
N LEU A 91 -6.61 4.52 5.38
CA LEU A 91 -6.76 3.39 6.28
C LEU A 91 -6.57 3.87 7.73
N HIS A 92 -7.50 3.48 8.59
CA HIS A 92 -7.40 3.62 10.05
C HIS A 92 -6.86 2.33 10.68
N HIS A 93 -6.73 2.34 12.00
CA HIS A 93 -6.40 1.14 12.74
C HIS A 93 -7.39 0.01 12.43
N LEU A 94 -6.83 -1.16 12.11
CA LEU A 94 -7.56 -2.38 11.77
C LEU A 94 -8.31 -2.33 10.42
N ASP A 95 -8.13 -1.27 9.64
CA ASP A 95 -8.46 -1.30 8.21
C ASP A 95 -7.36 -2.05 7.44
N GLY A 96 -7.66 -2.47 6.22
CA GLY A 96 -6.69 -3.13 5.36
C GLY A 96 -7.19 -3.30 3.94
N ALA A 97 -6.45 -4.09 3.16
CA ALA A 97 -6.85 -4.45 1.82
C ALA A 97 -6.50 -5.90 1.51
N THR A 98 -7.28 -6.52 0.63
CA THR A 98 -6.98 -7.83 0.05
C THR A 98 -6.56 -7.64 -1.39
N LEU A 99 -5.40 -8.19 -1.75
CA LEU A 99 -4.94 -8.27 -3.14
C LEU A 99 -5.12 -9.72 -3.61
N VAL A 100 -5.83 -9.89 -4.73
CA VAL A 100 -6.00 -11.21 -5.35
C VAL A 100 -5.18 -11.25 -6.63
N PHE A 101 -4.14 -12.07 -6.63
CA PHE A 101 -3.27 -12.28 -7.79
C PHE A 101 -3.88 -13.34 -8.72
N ARG A 102 -4.00 -13.00 -10.01
CA ARG A 102 -4.51 -13.87 -11.07
C ARG A 102 -3.38 -14.31 -11.99
N GLU A 103 -3.61 -15.37 -12.76
CA GLU A 103 -2.61 -15.97 -13.68
C GLU A 103 -2.16 -15.01 -14.80
N ASP A 104 -3.01 -14.07 -15.20
CA ASP A 104 -2.76 -13.09 -16.27
C ASP A 104 -2.06 -11.81 -15.78
N THR A 105 -1.32 -11.89 -14.67
CA THR A 105 -0.67 -10.75 -13.98
C THR A 105 -1.63 -9.70 -13.41
N ARG A 106 -2.94 -9.90 -13.58
CA ARG A 106 -3.95 -9.02 -12.99
C ARG A 106 -3.96 -9.17 -11.48
N ILE A 107 -4.15 -8.05 -10.81
CA ILE A 107 -4.34 -7.97 -9.37
C ILE A 107 -5.72 -7.33 -9.14
N ASP A 108 -6.61 -7.99 -8.40
CA ASP A 108 -7.84 -7.37 -7.92
C ASP A 108 -7.61 -6.80 -6.51
N LEU A 109 -8.20 -5.64 -6.21
CA LEU A 109 -8.09 -4.98 -4.91
C LEU A 109 -9.45 -4.90 -4.22
N GLU A 110 -9.51 -5.32 -2.96
CA GLU A 110 -10.64 -5.09 -2.07
C GLU A 110 -10.16 -4.33 -0.83
N ILE A 111 -10.54 -3.05 -0.71
CA ILE A 111 -10.24 -2.26 0.50
C ILE A 111 -11.31 -2.56 1.56
N ARG A 112 -10.88 -3.03 2.72
CA ARG A 112 -11.74 -3.32 3.86
C ARG A 112 -11.55 -2.27 4.93
N ARG A 113 -12.64 -1.55 5.21
CA ARG A 113 -12.72 -0.60 6.30
C ARG A 113 -13.59 -1.15 7.40
N ARG A 114 -13.17 -0.97 8.64
CA ARG A 114 -14.06 -1.18 9.76
C ARG A 114 -15.14 -0.10 9.67
N TRP A 115 -16.41 -0.53 9.67
CA TRP A 115 -17.55 0.37 9.77
C TRP A 115 -17.32 1.33 10.94
N SER A 116 -17.21 2.63 10.62
CA SER A 116 -17.35 3.67 11.63
C SER A 116 -18.78 3.56 12.15
N ARG A 117 -18.95 3.17 13.42
CA ARG A 117 -20.21 3.37 14.13
C ARG A 117 -20.51 4.85 14.23
#